data_AF-A0A7C4LBE2-F1
#
_entry.id   AF-A0A7C4LBE2-F1
#
_cell.length_a   1.000
_cell.length_b   1.000
_cell.length_c   1.000
_cell.angle_alpha   90.00
_cell.angle_beta   90.00
_cell.angle_gamma   90.00
#
_symmetry.space_group_name_H-M   'P 1'
#
loop_
_entity.id
_entity.type
_entity.pdbx_description
1 polymer ?
#
loop_
_entity_poly.entity_id
_entity_poly.type
_entity_poly.pdbx_seq_one_letter_code
_entity_poly.pdbx_strand_id
1 'polypeptide(L)'
;MSENPRKAAIAAAVATAAEAVARARKELDEAKATLNEARANAAKNASNPQIAGELNIRAKSLEARVAGLEKALAEAEAQAADAQARAGAKWHTVAAGETLSHISLKYYKTANRWKEIYEANKDVIGDNHNLIKPGQELIIPGTEA
;
A
#
# COMPACT_ATOMS: atom_id res chain seq x y z
N MET A 1 -15.52 22.04 -14.64
CA MET A 1 -15.12 21.45 -13.34
C MET A 1 -13.78 20.78 -13.60
N SER A 2 -12.67 21.43 -13.27
CA SER A 2 -11.35 20.80 -13.48
C SER A 2 -11.14 19.80 -12.36
N GLU A 3 -11.25 18.51 -12.68
CA GLU A 3 -10.83 17.45 -11.77
C GLU A 3 -9.33 17.62 -11.50
N ASN A 4 -8.96 17.76 -10.23
CA ASN A 4 -7.56 17.90 -9.84
C ASN A 4 -6.80 16.62 -10.23
N PRO A 5 -5.79 16.69 -11.13
CA PRO A 5 -5.10 15.51 -11.64
C PRO A 5 -4.42 14.70 -10.54
N ARG A 6 -4.07 15.34 -9.41
CA ARG A 6 -3.44 14.65 -8.28
C ARG A 6 -4.43 13.79 -7.51
N LYS A 7 -5.67 14.25 -7.37
CA LYS A 7 -6.76 13.48 -6.77
C LYS A 7 -7.10 12.26 -7.64
N ALA A 8 -7.10 12.42 -8.97
CA ALA A 8 -7.25 11.32 -9.91
C ALA A 8 -6.09 10.33 -9.83
N ALA A 9 -4.84 10.81 -9.70
CA ALA A 9 -3.67 9.95 -9.53
C ALA A 9 -3.72 9.11 -8.24
N ILE A 10 -4.22 9.67 -7.13
CA ILE A 10 -4.41 8.93 -5.87
C ILE A 10 -5.52 7.89 -6.01
N ALA A 11 -6.63 8.22 -6.68
CA ALA A 11 -7.67 7.24 -6.97
C ALA A 11 -7.15 6.08 -7.84
N ALA A 12 -6.33 6.38 -8.85
CA ALA A 12 -5.67 5.38 -9.67
C ALA A 12 -4.70 4.52 -8.83
N ALA A 13 -3.91 5.13 -7.93
CA ALA A 13 -3.03 4.41 -7.02
C ALA A 13 -3.79 3.46 -6.09
N VAL A 14 -4.97 3.86 -5.58
CA VAL A 14 -5.85 2.99 -4.80
C VAL A 14 -6.33 1.80 -5.63
N ALA A 15 -6.77 2.02 -6.88
CA ALA A 15 -7.20 0.95 -7.76
C ALA A 15 -6.07 -0.05 -8.02
N THR A 16 -4.88 0.44 -8.42
CA THR A 16 -3.70 -0.39 -8.67
C THR A 16 -3.28 -1.18 -7.43
N ALA A 17 -3.29 -0.55 -6.24
CA ALA A 17 -2.94 -1.25 -5.01
C ALA A 17 -3.98 -2.32 -4.63
N ALA A 18 -5.27 -2.05 -4.83
CA ALA A 18 -6.33 -3.04 -4.61
C ALA A 18 -6.21 -4.23 -5.57
N GLU A 19 -5.87 -4.00 -6.84
CA GLU A 19 -5.60 -5.05 -7.81
C GLU A 19 -4.36 -5.88 -7.43
N ALA A 20 -3.29 -5.24 -6.94
CA ALA A 20 -2.11 -5.93 -6.46
C ALA A 20 -2.42 -6.84 -5.26
N VAL A 21 -3.22 -6.38 -4.30
CA VAL A 21 -3.70 -7.20 -3.18
C VAL A 21 -4.53 -8.38 -3.68
N ALA A 22 -5.50 -8.14 -4.57
CA ALA A 22 -6.34 -9.20 -5.12
C ALA A 22 -5.52 -10.28 -5.82
N ARG A 23 -4.53 -9.85 -6.63
CA ARG A 23 -3.60 -10.74 -7.31
C ARG A 23 -2.76 -11.55 -6.32
N ALA A 24 -2.12 -10.91 -5.34
CA ALA A 24 -1.29 -11.57 -4.35
C ALA A 24 -2.09 -12.58 -3.51
N ARG A 25 -3.31 -12.24 -3.11
CA ARG A 25 -4.22 -13.15 -2.39
C ARG A 25 -4.57 -14.38 -3.23
N LYS A 26 -4.88 -14.19 -4.51
CA LYS A 26 -5.20 -15.28 -5.42
C LYS A 26 -4.00 -16.23 -5.60
N GLU A 27 -2.82 -15.68 -5.89
CA GLU A 27 -1.59 -16.48 -6.05
C GLU A 27 -1.24 -17.25 -4.77
N LEU A 28 -1.46 -16.64 -3.60
CA LEU A 28 -1.25 -17.29 -2.31
C LEU A 28 -2.22 -18.46 -2.08
N ASP A 29 -3.51 -18.29 -2.39
CA ASP A 29 -4.51 -19.34 -2.28
C ASP A 29 -4.19 -20.53 -3.19
N GLU A 30 -3.86 -20.26 -4.46
CA GLU A 30 -3.45 -21.27 -5.44
C GLU A 30 -2.17 -22.03 -4.99
N ALA A 31 -1.19 -21.31 -4.41
CA ALA A 31 0.03 -21.91 -3.89
C ALA A 31 -0.24 -22.78 -2.65
N LYS A 32 -1.13 -22.35 -1.74
CA LYS A 32 -1.54 -23.11 -0.56
C LYS A 32 -2.30 -24.37 -0.95
N ALA A 33 -3.19 -24.29 -1.94
CA ALA A 33 -3.89 -25.45 -2.50
C ALA A 33 -2.89 -26.47 -3.07
N THR A 34 -1.96 -26.00 -3.92
CA THR A 34 -0.92 -26.85 -4.53
C THR A 34 -0.03 -27.51 -3.47
N LEU A 35 0.33 -26.79 -2.40
CA LEU A 35 1.11 -27.34 -1.29
C LEU A 35 0.35 -28.44 -0.57
N ASN A 36 -0.93 -28.22 -0.26
CA ASN A 36 -1.77 -29.21 0.40
C ASN A 36 -1.89 -30.49 -0.44
N GLU A 37 -2.10 -30.34 -1.76
CA GLU A 37 -2.12 -31.47 -2.69
C GLU A 37 -0.78 -32.21 -2.74
N ALA A 38 0.35 -31.50 -2.81
CA ALA A 38 1.69 -32.11 -2.80
C ALA A 38 1.94 -32.93 -1.53
N ARG A 39 1.54 -32.40 -0.36
CA ARG A 39 1.63 -33.11 0.93
C ARG A 39 0.72 -34.33 0.98
N ALA A 40 -0.53 -34.20 0.51
CA ALA A 40 -1.47 -35.33 0.44
C ALA A 40 -0.95 -36.44 -0.49
N ASN A 41 -0.36 -36.08 -1.62
CA ASN A 41 0.24 -37.02 -2.55
C ASN A 41 1.49 -37.69 -1.96
N ALA A 42 2.32 -36.96 -1.22
CA ALA A 42 3.46 -37.54 -0.52
C ALA A 42 3.00 -38.59 0.51
N ALA A 43 1.93 -38.31 1.26
CA ALA A 43 1.35 -39.24 2.22
C ALA A 43 0.78 -40.51 1.55
N LYS A 44 0.07 -40.37 0.41
CA LYS A 44 -0.44 -41.51 -0.36
C LYS A 44 0.66 -42.40 -0.94
N ASN A 45 1.84 -41.84 -1.21
CA ASN A 45 2.98 -42.55 -1.77
C ASN A 45 4.02 -42.97 -0.71
N ALA A 46 3.65 -42.99 0.58
CA ALA A 46 4.58 -43.32 1.67
C ALA A 46 5.23 -44.72 1.53
N SER A 47 4.56 -45.66 0.83
CA SER A 47 5.10 -46.99 0.55
C SER A 47 6.19 -47.01 -0.53
N ASN A 48 6.39 -45.92 -1.29
CA ASN A 48 7.46 -45.76 -2.27
C ASN A 48 8.39 -44.62 -1.84
N PRO A 49 9.55 -44.92 -1.21
CA PRO A 49 10.43 -43.90 -0.63
C PRO A 49 11.03 -42.94 -1.66
N GLN A 50 11.19 -43.38 -2.91
CA GLN A 50 11.77 -42.57 -3.98
C GLN A 50 10.78 -41.49 -4.44
N ILE A 51 9.52 -41.86 -4.66
CA ILE A 51 8.42 -40.94 -5.03
C ILE A 51 8.06 -40.03 -3.84
N ALA A 52 7.98 -40.58 -2.63
CA ALA A 52 7.71 -39.80 -1.41
C ALA A 52 8.80 -38.74 -1.16
N GLY A 53 10.07 -39.07 -1.41
CA GLY A 53 11.19 -38.13 -1.31
C GLY A 53 11.06 -36.95 -2.27
N GLU A 54 10.75 -37.21 -3.54
CA GLU A 54 10.58 -36.16 -4.55
C GLU A 54 9.39 -35.24 -4.23
N LEU A 55 8.26 -35.80 -3.82
CA LEU A 55 7.08 -35.03 -3.43
C LEU A 55 7.33 -34.19 -2.18
N ASN A 56 8.13 -34.67 -1.23
CA ASN A 56 8.51 -33.90 -0.05
C ASN A 56 9.44 -32.73 -0.39
N ILE A 57 10.38 -32.90 -1.33
CA ILE A 57 11.22 -31.81 -1.83
C ILE A 57 10.38 -30.74 -2.54
N ARG A 58 9.41 -31.18 -3.35
CA ARG A 58 8.45 -30.27 -3.99
C ARG A 58 7.61 -29.53 -2.96
N ALA A 59 7.12 -30.21 -1.92
CA ALA A 59 6.38 -29.60 -0.82
C ALA A 59 7.21 -28.51 -0.14
N LYS A 60 8.48 -28.79 0.21
CA LYS A 60 9.40 -27.79 0.79
C LYS A 60 9.61 -26.56 -0.10
N SER A 61 9.71 -26.76 -1.40
CA SER A 61 9.84 -25.66 -2.36
C SER A 61 8.55 -24.83 -2.46
N LEU A 62 7.39 -25.48 -2.37
CA LEU A 62 6.09 -24.81 -2.32
C LEU A 62 5.88 -24.06 -1.00
N GLU A 63 6.36 -24.59 0.13
CA GLU A 63 6.35 -23.91 1.44
C GLU A 63 7.14 -22.60 1.38
N ALA A 64 8.33 -22.62 0.77
CA ALA A 64 9.12 -21.41 0.58
C ALA A 64 8.41 -20.38 -0.32
N ARG A 65 7.73 -20.83 -1.38
CA ARG A 65 6.90 -19.96 -2.24
C ARG A 65 5.71 -19.37 -1.47
N VAL A 66 5.01 -20.17 -0.68
CA VAL A 66 3.90 -19.69 0.18
C VAL A 66 4.40 -18.60 1.13
N ALA A 67 5.50 -18.84 1.84
CA ALA A 67 6.09 -17.83 2.74
C ALA A 67 6.45 -16.53 2.00
N GLY A 68 7.02 -16.62 0.79
CA GLY A 68 7.30 -15.45 -0.05
C GLY A 68 6.04 -14.70 -0.49
N LEU A 69 4.98 -15.42 -0.86
CA LEU A 69 3.69 -14.85 -1.24
C LEU A 69 2.94 -14.23 -0.06
N GLU A 70 3.05 -14.80 1.14
CA GLU A 70 2.50 -14.20 2.37
C GLU A 70 3.18 -12.85 2.67
N LYS A 71 4.50 -12.76 2.50
CA LYS A 71 5.22 -11.50 2.63
C LYS A 71 4.78 -10.49 1.56
N ALA A 72 4.70 -10.93 0.30
CA ALA A 72 4.27 -10.06 -0.80
C ALA A 72 2.83 -9.57 -0.63
N LEU A 73 1.94 -10.40 -0.10
CA LEU A 73 0.58 -10.02 0.26
C LEU A 73 0.59 -8.94 1.35
N ALA A 74 1.34 -9.13 2.43
CA ALA A 74 1.44 -8.14 3.51
C ALA A 74 1.99 -6.79 3.01
N GLU A 75 2.99 -6.82 2.11
CA GLU A 75 3.54 -5.61 1.47
C GLU A 75 2.50 -4.91 0.59
N ALA A 76 1.72 -5.66 -0.20
CA ALA A 76 0.65 -5.10 -1.04
C ALA A 76 -0.50 -4.52 -0.19
N GLU A 77 -0.86 -5.19 0.91
CA GLU A 77 -1.89 -4.70 1.85
C GLU A 77 -1.45 -3.40 2.54
N ALA A 78 -0.18 -3.29 2.93
CA ALA A 78 0.37 -2.06 3.48
C ALA A 78 0.32 -0.90 2.47
N GLN A 79 0.65 -1.17 1.20
CA GLN A 79 0.56 -0.18 0.13
C GLN A 79 -0.89 0.24 -0.16
N ALA A 80 -1.83 -0.72 -0.14
CA ALA A 80 -3.25 -0.42 -0.31
C ALA A 80 -3.79 0.45 0.83
N ALA A 81 -3.38 0.17 2.08
CA ALA A 81 -3.77 0.97 3.24
C ALA A 81 -3.23 2.41 3.16
N ASP A 82 -1.96 2.62 2.76
CA ASP A 82 -1.40 3.96 2.54
C ASP A 82 -2.15 4.70 1.43
N ALA A 83 -2.40 4.05 0.29
CA ALA A 83 -3.13 4.67 -0.81
C ALA A 83 -4.57 5.06 -0.39
N GLN A 84 -5.25 4.20 0.36
CA GLN A 84 -6.59 4.48 0.91
C GLN A 84 -6.56 5.64 1.91
N ALA A 85 -5.56 5.71 2.79
CA ALA A 85 -5.40 6.82 3.72
C ALA A 85 -5.20 8.16 3.00
N ARG A 86 -4.44 8.18 1.89
CA ARG A 86 -4.28 9.36 1.04
C ARG A 86 -5.57 9.75 0.30
N ALA A 87 -6.36 8.76 -0.13
CA ALA A 87 -7.64 9.01 -0.78
C ALA A 87 -8.70 9.58 0.18
N GLY A 88 -8.66 9.16 1.45
CA GLY A 88 -9.54 9.68 2.51
C GLY A 88 -9.10 11.02 3.11
N ALA A 89 -7.90 11.50 2.79
CA ALA A 89 -7.37 12.75 3.35
C ALA A 89 -8.09 13.99 2.80
N LYS A 90 -8.14 15.05 3.62
CA LYS A 90 -8.67 16.35 3.20
C LYS A 90 -7.71 17.03 2.23
N TRP A 91 -8.27 17.74 1.27
CA TRP A 91 -7.53 18.54 0.31
C TRP A 91 -7.66 20.02 0.66
N HIS A 92 -6.56 20.76 0.58
CA HIS A 92 -6.53 22.19 0.85
C HIS A 92 -5.81 22.92 -0.27
N THR A 93 -6.43 23.96 -0.81
CA THR A 93 -5.80 24.86 -1.77
C THR A 93 -5.12 26.01 -1.02
N VAL A 94 -3.81 26.14 -1.20
CA VAL A 94 -3.00 27.18 -0.55
C VAL A 94 -3.47 28.57 -0.98
N ALA A 95 -3.78 29.42 -0.01
CA ALA A 95 -4.10 30.83 -0.26
C ALA A 95 -2.82 31.70 -0.32
N ALA A 96 -2.94 32.91 -0.88
CA ALA A 96 -1.83 33.85 -0.93
C ALA A 96 -1.36 34.23 0.49
N GLY A 97 -0.06 34.10 0.77
CA GLY A 97 0.54 34.39 2.07
C GLY A 97 0.34 33.32 3.15
N GLU A 98 -0.30 32.19 2.82
CA GLU A 98 -0.48 31.08 3.75
C GLU A 98 0.83 30.28 3.91
N THR A 99 1.03 29.64 5.06
CA THR A 99 2.19 28.79 5.34
C THR A 99 1.74 27.42 5.82
N LEU A 100 2.61 26.41 5.76
CA LEU A 100 2.30 25.07 6.26
C LEU A 100 1.84 25.08 7.73
N SER A 101 2.42 25.96 8.55
CA SER A 101 2.01 26.14 9.95
C SER A 101 0.60 26.71 10.08
N HIS A 102 0.19 27.66 9.23
CA HIS A 102 -1.19 28.19 9.21
C HIS A 102 -2.19 27.10 8.81
N ILE A 103 -1.86 26.32 7.78
CA ILE A 103 -2.67 25.19 7.33
C ILE A 103 -2.77 24.14 8.45
N SER A 104 -1.65 23.81 9.07
CA SER A 104 -1.61 22.88 10.20
C SER A 104 -2.51 23.35 11.36
N LEU A 105 -2.46 24.64 11.71
CA LEU A 105 -3.31 25.22 12.73
C LEU A 105 -4.80 25.14 12.37
N LYS A 106 -5.15 25.37 11.09
CA LYS A 106 -6.53 25.30 10.60
C LYS A 106 -7.13 23.90 10.77
N TYR A 107 -6.38 22.87 10.38
CA TYR A 107 -6.84 21.48 10.31
C TYR A 107 -6.63 20.69 11.61
N TYR A 108 -5.46 20.79 12.22
CA TYR A 108 -5.11 20.01 13.42
C TYR A 108 -5.20 20.80 14.72
N LYS A 109 -5.54 22.09 14.67
CA LYS A 109 -5.55 22.99 15.82
C LYS A 109 -4.19 23.13 16.50
N THR A 110 -3.11 22.80 15.80
CA THR A 110 -1.73 22.99 16.23
C THR A 110 -0.87 23.38 15.05
N ALA A 111 0.09 24.27 15.25
CA ALA A 111 1.07 24.60 14.23
C ALA A 111 2.14 23.49 14.06
N ASN A 112 2.26 22.56 15.02
CA ASN A 112 3.39 21.63 15.09
C ASN A 112 3.32 20.46 14.10
N ARG A 113 2.17 20.24 13.46
CA ARG A 113 1.96 19.15 12.48
C ARG A 113 2.22 19.59 11.04
N TRP A 114 2.94 20.70 10.84
CA TRP A 114 3.31 21.18 9.50
C TRP A 114 4.22 20.18 8.76
N LYS A 115 5.03 19.40 9.51
CA LYS A 115 5.92 18.38 8.96
C LYS A 115 5.15 17.26 8.26
N GLU A 116 4.05 16.80 8.85
CA GLU A 116 3.22 15.74 8.26
C GLU A 116 2.57 16.19 6.94
N ILE A 117 2.12 17.46 6.88
CA ILE A 117 1.63 18.05 5.63
C ILE A 117 2.77 18.11 4.61
N TYR A 118 3.96 18.55 5.01
CA TYR A 118 5.12 18.60 4.10
C TYR A 118 5.48 17.23 3.55
N GLU A 119 5.59 16.20 4.40
CA GLU A 119 5.97 14.84 3.97
C GLU A 119 4.95 14.24 3.00
N ALA A 120 3.65 14.41 3.28
CA ALA A 120 2.59 13.98 2.37
C ALA A 120 2.59 14.72 1.02
N ASN A 121 3.20 15.91 0.96
CA ASN A 121 3.20 16.77 -0.22
C ASN A 121 4.59 17.08 -0.77
N LYS A 122 5.64 16.38 -0.33
CA LYS A 122 7.02 16.68 -0.70
C LYS A 122 7.23 16.65 -2.23
N ASP A 123 6.50 15.77 -2.91
CA ASP A 123 6.46 15.68 -4.38
C ASP A 123 5.99 16.99 -5.08
N VAL A 124 5.14 17.80 -4.44
CA VAL A 124 4.66 19.10 -4.98
C VAL A 124 5.41 20.29 -4.42
N ILE A 125 5.81 20.24 -3.15
CA ILE A 125 6.52 21.34 -2.49
C ILE A 125 8.02 21.34 -2.85
N GLY A 126 8.56 20.17 -3.22
CA GLY A 126 9.98 19.97 -3.45
C GLY A 126 10.76 19.88 -2.14
N ASP A 127 12.07 20.09 -2.19
CA ASP A 127 12.97 19.97 -1.04
C ASP A 127 12.83 21.10 0.01
N ASN A 128 12.14 22.18 -0.34
CA ASN A 128 12.03 23.36 0.51
C ASN A 128 10.60 23.58 0.99
N HIS A 129 10.33 23.17 2.22
CA HIS A 129 9.02 23.27 2.88
C HIS A 129 8.45 24.69 2.97
N ASN A 130 9.28 25.73 2.87
CA ASN A 130 8.85 27.12 2.92
C ASN A 130 8.39 27.67 1.56
N LEU A 131 8.60 26.95 0.46
CA LEU A 131 8.28 27.41 -0.89
C LEU A 131 6.91 26.92 -1.38
N ILE A 132 5.89 27.02 -0.52
CA ILE A 132 4.51 26.77 -0.97
C ILE A 132 3.99 27.99 -1.75
N LYS A 133 3.24 27.72 -2.82
CA LYS A 133 2.71 28.73 -3.74
C LYS A 133 1.19 28.77 -3.67
N PRO A 134 0.57 29.95 -3.77
CA PRO A 134 -0.88 30.05 -3.86
C PRO A 134 -1.43 29.25 -5.05
N GLY A 135 -2.54 28.58 -4.84
CA GLY A 135 -3.16 27.68 -5.83
C GLY A 135 -2.64 26.24 -5.82
N GLN A 136 -1.62 25.91 -5.02
CA GLN A 136 -1.20 24.52 -4.83
C GLN A 136 -2.25 23.76 -4.02
N GLU A 137 -2.62 22.57 -4.47
CA GLU A 137 -3.49 21.65 -3.73
C GLU A 137 -2.64 20.67 -2.91
N LEU A 138 -2.77 20.74 -1.59
CA LEU A 138 -2.04 19.95 -0.62
C LEU A 138 -2.96 18.93 0.07
N ILE A 139 -2.42 17.75 0.29
CA ILE A 139 -3.04 16.66 1.05
C ILE A 139 -2.82 16.92 2.55
N ILE A 140 -3.88 16.85 3.34
CA ILE A 140 -3.84 17.06 4.79
C ILE A 140 -4.06 15.70 5.49
N PRO A 141 -2.99 14.92 5.76
CA PRO A 141 -3.08 13.55 6.28
C PRO A 141 -3.64 13.50 7.70
N GLY A 142 -4.27 12.39 8.12
CA GLY A 142 -4.67 12.23 9.53
C GLY A 142 -5.70 13.25 10.03
N THR A 143 -6.47 13.85 9.11
CA THR A 143 -7.74 14.49 9.44
C THR A 143 -8.82 13.48 9.13
N GLU A 144 -9.11 12.61 10.10
CA GLU A 144 -10.29 11.74 10.02
C GLU A 144 -11.52 12.64 9.78
N ALA A 145 -12.36 12.22 8.83
CA ALA A 145 -13.57 12.95 8.45
C ALA A 145 -14.58 12.95 9.61
#